data_AF-A0A6M7W2Y5-F1
#
_entry.id   AF-A0A6M7W2Y5-F1
#
_cell.length_a   1.000
_cell.length_b   1.000
_cell.length_c   1.000
_cell.angle_alpha   90.00
_cell.angle_beta   90.00
_cell.angle_gamma   90.00
#
_symmetry.space_group_name_H-M   'P 1'
#
loop_
_entity.id
_entity.type
_entity.pdbx_description
1 polymer ?
#
loop_
_entity_poly.entity_id
_entity_poly.type
_entity_poly.pdbx_seq_one_letter_code
_entity_poly.pdbx_strand_id
1 'polypeptide(L)'
;MIVELTDRIYEAAFVPELWPGVLDQLSTVSHSAAASLVLFRDRVPPKFIATDLIAPVLEAFDAANGWQKSEEVQLMFSMTPPSAFIYDADYFPPEALESNHLRLERTRPLGIGGQVGSFVFMPTGEMALFSTERWRHNDRPSGEDMARLNALRPHLARAGLVASRLGLERARGTVSAMETMGLPAAVLSSAGRVLVANPLLEAMPAIFRPAALGRMMIGDSDADLLFQKCVGAMVGHGEFSVRSIPLQAQEGRPPLIIHLLPLHRSAHDIFSGGDILMAATALSASSMVPSPTLLTGLFDLTPAEARLASALSQGIALKDAAATSKITVKSARTYLERIFAKTGTRQQSQLVALLKGVDRFSAP
;
A
#
# COMPACT_ATOMS: atom_id res chain seq x y z
N MET A 1 34.68 11.33 -3.62
CA MET A 1 33.59 11.33 -2.61
C MET A 1 32.29 11.90 -3.16
N ILE A 2 32.14 13.20 -3.46
CA ILE A 2 30.84 13.76 -3.95
C ILE A 2 30.43 13.22 -5.34
N VAL A 3 31.36 13.08 -6.28
CA VAL A 3 31.09 12.53 -7.62
C VAL A 3 30.64 11.07 -7.53
N GLU A 4 31.36 10.27 -6.74
CA GLU A 4 31.02 8.85 -6.51
C GLU A 4 29.66 8.67 -5.82
N LEU A 5 29.35 9.51 -4.82
CA LEU A 5 28.03 9.52 -4.18
C LEU A 5 26.93 9.94 -5.16
N THR A 6 27.23 10.88 -6.07
CA THR A 6 26.29 11.30 -7.12
C THR A 6 25.93 10.14 -8.05
N ASP A 7 26.91 9.36 -8.48
CA ASP A 7 26.68 8.18 -9.32
C ASP A 7 25.86 7.12 -8.58
N ARG A 8 26.16 6.86 -7.31
CA ARG A 8 25.38 5.94 -6.46
C ARG A 8 23.93 6.41 -6.24
N ILE A 9 23.70 7.72 -6.12
CA ILE A 9 22.35 8.29 -6.05
C ILE A 9 21.56 7.96 -7.32
N TYR A 10 22.18 8.06 -8.50
CA TYR A 10 21.51 7.71 -9.75
C TYR A 10 21.31 6.21 -9.90
N GLU A 11 22.28 5.39 -9.50
CA GLU A 11 22.15 3.94 -9.52
C GLU A 11 21.01 3.47 -8.61
N ALA A 12 20.87 4.06 -7.42
CA ALA A 12 19.80 3.78 -6.47
C ALA A 12 18.40 4.11 -7.01
N ALA A 13 18.29 5.01 -7.99
CA ALA A 13 17.01 5.26 -8.67
C ALA A 13 16.52 4.06 -9.48
N PHE A 14 17.44 3.22 -9.97
CA PHE A 14 17.15 2.00 -10.73
C PHE A 14 17.16 0.74 -9.85
N VAL A 15 18.05 0.70 -8.86
CA VAL A 15 18.27 -0.42 -7.93
C VAL A 15 17.97 0.05 -6.50
N PRO A 16 16.72 -0.04 -6.03
CA PRO A 16 16.31 0.55 -4.75
C PRO A 16 17.09 0.04 -3.54
N GLU A 17 17.63 -1.18 -3.61
CA GLU A 17 18.47 -1.80 -2.58
C GLU A 17 19.75 -1.01 -2.27
N LEU A 18 20.15 -0.06 -3.13
CA LEU A 18 21.33 0.78 -2.91
C LEU A 18 21.03 2.03 -2.07
N TRP A 19 19.77 2.39 -1.85
CA TRP A 19 19.40 3.57 -1.06
C TRP A 19 19.98 3.58 0.37
N PRO A 20 20.00 2.47 1.14
CA PRO A 20 20.63 2.45 2.46
C PRO A 20 22.09 2.93 2.42
N GLY A 21 22.87 2.42 1.47
CA GLY A 21 24.27 2.80 1.31
C GLY A 21 24.48 4.24 0.79
N VAL A 22 23.50 4.81 0.09
CA VAL A 22 23.46 6.24 -0.26
C VAL A 22 23.21 7.09 0.99
N LEU A 23 22.30 6.68 1.86
CA LEU A 23 21.97 7.38 3.10
C LEU A 23 23.13 7.36 4.10
N ASP A 24 23.84 6.23 4.24
CA ASP A 24 25.06 6.14 5.06
C ASP A 24 26.16 7.09 4.57
N GLN A 25 26.33 7.20 3.26
CA GLN A 25 27.31 8.15 2.71
C GLN A 25 26.82 9.60 2.85
N LEU A 26 25.52 9.85 2.74
CA LEU A 26 24.94 11.18 2.95
C LEU A 26 25.18 11.66 4.38
N SER A 27 24.94 10.81 5.39
CA SER A 27 25.20 11.15 6.80
C SER A 27 26.69 11.39 7.06
N THR A 28 27.56 10.58 6.46
CA THR A 28 29.03 10.73 6.57
C THR A 28 29.51 12.07 5.99
N VAL A 29 29.07 12.40 4.78
CA VAL A 29 29.47 13.63 4.06
C VAL A 29 28.97 14.89 4.78
N SER A 30 27.84 14.82 5.47
CA SER A 30 27.30 15.94 6.23
C SER A 30 27.72 15.96 7.70
N HIS A 31 28.53 15.01 8.18
CA HIS A 31 28.85 14.84 9.60
C HIS A 31 27.61 14.69 10.50
N SER A 32 26.59 14.02 9.99
CA SER A 32 25.33 13.74 10.67
C SER A 32 25.35 12.34 11.31
N ALA A 33 24.51 12.12 12.31
CA ALA A 33 24.36 10.85 13.02
C ALA A 33 23.73 9.76 12.15
N ALA A 34 22.77 10.16 11.32
CA ALA A 34 21.93 9.26 10.53
C ALA A 34 21.35 10.01 9.34
N ALA A 35 20.76 9.27 8.41
CA ALA A 35 19.99 9.84 7.31
C ALA A 35 18.75 8.99 7.01
N SER A 36 17.75 9.65 6.43
CA SER A 36 16.54 8.97 5.98
C SER A 36 15.99 9.56 4.69
N LEU A 37 15.32 8.72 3.92
CA LEU A 37 14.45 9.09 2.82
C LEU A 37 13.03 8.66 3.18
N VAL A 38 12.13 9.62 3.34
CA VAL A 38 10.73 9.39 3.72
C VAL A 38 9.82 9.86 2.59
N LEU A 39 8.91 9.00 2.16
CA LEU A 39 7.83 9.32 1.23
C LEU A 39 6.54 9.53 2.00
N PHE A 40 6.13 10.79 2.13
CA PHE A 40 4.83 11.14 2.67
C PHE A 40 3.78 11.16 1.56
N ARG A 41 2.60 10.65 1.90
CA ARG A 41 1.37 10.79 1.11
C ARG A 41 0.28 11.31 2.03
N ASP A 42 -0.61 12.13 1.49
CA ASP A 42 -1.72 12.66 2.28
C ASP A 42 -2.57 11.52 2.88
N ARG A 43 -2.74 11.54 4.21
CA ARG A 43 -3.57 10.61 4.99
C ARG A 43 -3.20 9.12 4.89
N VAL A 44 -1.97 8.78 4.52
CA VAL A 44 -1.49 7.39 4.51
C VAL A 44 -0.14 7.27 5.21
N PRO A 45 0.14 6.17 5.95
CA PRO A 45 1.45 5.84 6.50
C PRO A 45 2.59 6.11 5.51
N PRO A 46 3.63 6.84 5.93
CA PRO A 46 4.78 7.10 5.09
C PRO A 46 5.56 5.81 4.86
N LYS A 47 6.17 5.72 3.68
CA LYS A 47 7.22 4.73 3.44
C LYS A 47 8.57 5.37 3.72
N PHE A 48 9.52 4.62 4.24
CA PHE A 48 10.85 5.17 4.48
C PHE A 48 11.96 4.15 4.29
N ILE A 49 13.14 4.68 4.01
CA ILE A 49 14.43 4.00 4.09
C ILE A 49 15.28 4.85 5.01
N ALA A 50 16.00 4.22 5.94
CA ALA A 50 16.79 4.92 6.93
C ALA A 50 18.03 4.12 7.29
N THR A 51 19.05 4.83 7.77
CA THR A 51 20.20 4.22 8.44
C THR A 51 19.75 3.57 9.76
N ASP A 52 20.42 2.50 10.18
CA ASP A 52 20.03 1.66 11.34
C ASP A 52 19.73 2.45 12.62
N LEU A 53 20.47 3.54 12.87
CA LEU A 53 20.28 4.35 14.08
C LEU A 53 18.90 5.01 14.15
N ILE A 54 18.31 5.43 13.03
CA ILE A 54 17.05 6.18 13.00
C ILE A 54 15.85 5.34 12.53
N ALA A 55 16.07 4.17 11.91
CA ALA A 55 14.98 3.31 11.44
C ALA A 55 13.96 2.94 12.55
N PRO A 56 14.37 2.49 13.76
CA PRO A 56 13.41 2.17 14.83
C PRO A 56 12.60 3.37 15.32
N VAL A 57 13.14 4.58 15.19
CA VAL A 57 12.43 5.81 15.55
C VAL A 57 11.33 6.10 14.54
N LEU A 58 11.62 5.95 13.24
CA LEU A 58 10.63 6.12 12.17
C LEU A 58 9.53 5.07 12.24
N GLU A 59 9.87 3.82 12.51
CA GLU A 59 8.89 2.73 12.73
C GLU A 59 7.94 3.07 13.88
N ALA A 60 8.48 3.52 15.01
CA ALA A 60 7.66 3.90 16.15
C ALA A 60 6.83 5.17 15.90
N PHE A 61 7.38 6.12 15.14
CA PHE A 61 6.67 7.33 14.71
C PHE A 61 5.49 6.98 13.80
N ASP A 62 5.67 6.04 12.87
CA ASP A 62 4.59 5.54 12.02
C ASP A 62 3.54 4.75 12.80
N ALA A 63 3.97 3.79 13.62
CA ALA A 63 3.06 2.96 14.43
C ALA A 63 2.16 3.79 15.37
N ALA A 64 2.64 4.95 15.83
CA ALA A 64 1.89 5.88 16.66
C ALA A 64 1.01 6.87 15.87
N ASN A 65 0.99 6.78 14.53
CA ASN A 65 0.43 7.77 13.61
C ASN A 65 0.99 9.19 13.86
N GLY A 66 2.26 9.29 14.26
CA GLY A 66 2.91 10.55 14.59
C GLY A 66 2.94 11.52 13.42
N TRP A 67 3.08 11.01 12.19
CA TRP A 67 3.06 11.81 10.95
C TRP A 67 1.73 12.54 10.71
N GLN A 68 0.60 12.01 11.20
CA GLN A 68 -0.70 12.70 11.09
C GLN A 68 -0.79 13.91 12.02
N LYS A 69 -0.14 13.80 13.19
CA LYS A 69 -0.19 14.80 14.26
C LYS A 69 0.94 15.83 14.18
N SER A 70 1.98 15.54 13.38
CA SER A 70 3.12 16.41 13.19
C SER A 70 2.73 17.64 12.38
N GLU A 71 2.75 18.81 13.00
CA GLU A 71 2.51 20.09 12.33
C GLU A 71 3.58 20.38 11.28
N GLU A 72 4.83 20.00 11.54
CA GLU A 72 5.94 20.05 10.58
C GLU A 72 5.58 19.34 9.25
N VAL A 73 5.04 18.12 9.34
CA VAL A 73 4.61 17.35 8.15
C VAL A 73 3.47 18.06 7.42
N GLN A 74 2.49 18.61 8.14
CA GLN A 74 1.37 19.33 7.53
C GLN A 74 1.82 20.63 6.84
N LEU A 75 2.75 21.36 7.45
CA LEU A 75 3.34 22.57 6.89
C LEU A 75 4.08 22.25 5.60
N MET A 76 4.86 21.17 5.55
CA MET A 76 5.58 20.78 4.33
C MET A 76 4.64 20.56 3.13
N PHE A 77 3.42 20.05 3.34
CA PHE A 77 2.40 19.93 2.29
C PHE A 77 1.77 21.27 1.86
N SER A 78 1.88 22.30 2.68
CA SER A 78 1.26 23.62 2.46
C SER A 78 2.24 24.69 1.96
N MET A 79 3.54 24.40 1.99
CA MET A 79 4.61 25.34 1.65
C MET A 79 5.26 25.03 0.30
N THR A 80 5.90 26.06 -0.28
CA THR A 80 6.76 25.86 -1.46
C THR A 80 8.08 25.22 -1.00
N PRO A 81 8.49 24.08 -1.58
CA PRO A 81 9.73 23.43 -1.18
C PRO A 81 10.95 24.32 -1.42
N PRO A 82 11.84 24.47 -0.43
CA PRO A 82 13.03 25.30 -0.58
C PRO A 82 13.95 24.72 -1.64
N SER A 83 14.67 25.58 -2.37
CA SER A 83 15.63 25.15 -3.39
C SER A 83 16.96 24.62 -2.82
N ALA A 84 17.01 24.35 -1.51
CA ALA A 84 18.18 23.92 -0.75
C ALA A 84 17.77 22.85 0.29
N PHE A 85 18.77 22.26 0.94
CA PHE A 85 18.58 21.72 2.29
C PHE A 85 18.37 22.88 3.26
N ILE A 86 17.56 22.62 4.28
CA ILE A 86 17.19 23.56 5.35
C ILE A 86 17.50 22.93 6.69
N TYR A 87 17.94 23.75 7.64
CA TYR A 87 17.96 23.37 9.04
C TYR A 87 16.55 23.60 9.60
N ASP A 88 15.99 22.58 10.25
CA ASP A 88 14.61 22.56 10.74
C ASP A 88 14.26 23.76 11.63
N ALA A 89 15.12 24.10 12.59
CA ALA A 89 14.95 25.23 13.51
C ALA A 89 14.99 26.61 12.84
N ASP A 90 15.51 26.71 11.61
CA ASP A 90 15.53 27.97 10.85
C ASP A 90 14.34 28.11 9.91
N TYR A 91 13.62 27.01 9.66
CA TYR A 91 12.58 26.94 8.64
C TYR A 91 11.18 26.79 9.22
N PHE A 92 11.03 26.00 10.28
CA PHE A 92 9.73 25.76 10.92
C PHE A 92 9.56 26.62 12.18
N PRO A 93 8.32 27.01 12.51
CA PRO A 93 8.01 27.61 13.81
C PRO A 93 8.41 26.68 14.97
N PRO A 94 8.93 27.20 16.09
CA PRO A 94 9.29 26.39 17.26
C PRO A 94 8.17 25.45 17.72
N GLU A 95 6.93 25.92 17.69
CA GLU A 95 5.72 25.20 18.09
C GLU A 95 5.48 23.97 17.20
N ALA A 96 5.73 24.11 15.90
CA ALA A 96 5.62 23.01 14.95
C ALA A 96 6.68 21.93 15.20
N LEU A 97 7.90 22.33 15.59
CA LEU A 97 8.97 21.39 15.96
C LEU A 97 8.65 20.68 17.28
N GLU A 98 8.13 21.41 18.26
CA GLU A 98 7.69 20.85 19.55
C GLU A 98 6.54 19.84 19.37
N SER A 99 5.65 20.04 18.39
CA SER A 99 4.58 19.09 18.06
C SER A 99 5.11 17.70 17.62
N ASN A 100 6.36 17.62 17.18
CA ASN A 100 7.03 16.37 16.80
C ASN A 100 7.58 15.59 18.02
N HIS A 101 6.91 15.73 19.17
CA HIS A 101 7.37 15.21 20.47
C HIS A 101 7.68 13.71 20.43
N LEU A 102 6.86 12.90 19.74
CA LEU A 102 7.07 11.45 19.61
C LEU A 102 8.42 11.12 18.97
N ARG A 103 8.84 11.91 17.98
CA ARG A 103 10.14 11.76 17.32
C ARG A 103 11.25 12.33 18.21
N LEU A 104 11.05 13.50 18.81
CA LEU A 104 12.04 14.17 19.67
C LEU A 104 12.37 13.35 20.93
N GLU A 105 11.37 12.80 21.60
CA GLU A 105 11.53 11.93 22.79
C GLU A 105 12.34 10.67 22.48
N ARG A 106 12.30 10.19 21.24
CA ARG A 106 13.03 9.00 20.78
C ARG A 106 14.41 9.30 20.20
N THR A 107 14.60 10.46 19.59
CA THR A 107 15.89 10.88 19.01
C THR A 107 16.85 11.45 20.06
N ARG A 108 16.34 12.21 21.05
CA ARG A 108 17.18 12.81 22.11
C ARG A 108 17.99 11.79 22.92
N PRO A 109 17.45 10.63 23.35
CA PRO A 109 18.22 9.59 24.03
C PRO A 109 19.33 8.97 23.17
N LEU A 110 19.20 9.03 21.84
CA LEU A 110 20.22 8.59 20.88
C LEU A 110 21.30 9.65 20.65
N GLY A 111 21.22 10.80 21.32
CA GLY A 111 22.16 11.91 21.14
C GLY A 111 21.88 12.75 19.90
N ILE A 112 20.70 12.66 19.29
CA ILE A 112 20.29 13.44 18.13
C ILE A 112 19.52 14.69 18.61
N GLY A 113 19.81 15.86 18.02
CA GLY A 113 19.31 17.16 18.50
C GLY A 113 18.55 18.00 17.48
N GLY A 114 18.85 17.89 16.19
CA GLY A 114 18.19 18.66 15.13
C GLY A 114 18.26 17.95 13.78
N GLN A 115 17.62 18.51 12.77
CA GLN A 115 17.52 17.90 11.45
C GLN A 115 17.88 18.86 10.33
N VAL A 116 18.54 18.33 9.31
CA VAL A 116 18.76 19.04 8.06
C VAL A 116 18.07 18.27 6.95
N GLY A 117 17.11 18.89 6.27
CA GLY A 117 16.24 18.21 5.32
C GLY A 117 16.04 18.97 4.02
N SER A 118 15.66 18.26 2.96
CA SER A 118 15.13 18.84 1.73
C SER A 118 13.98 17.96 1.25
N PHE A 119 12.87 18.59 0.88
CA PHE A 119 11.69 17.88 0.38
C PHE A 119 11.37 18.26 -1.07
N VAL A 120 10.80 17.30 -1.81
CA VAL A 120 10.46 17.44 -3.24
C VAL A 120 9.13 16.73 -3.51
N PHE A 121 8.20 17.42 -4.18
CA PHE A 121 6.96 16.79 -4.65
C PHE A 121 7.22 15.96 -5.90
N MET A 122 6.82 14.68 -5.84
CA MET A 122 6.93 13.72 -6.93
C MET A 122 5.70 13.82 -7.86
N PRO A 123 5.83 13.51 -9.16
CA PRO A 123 4.70 13.55 -10.11
C PRO A 123 3.54 12.60 -9.74
N THR A 124 3.85 11.54 -8.99
CA THR A 124 2.88 10.56 -8.52
C THR A 124 2.07 11.05 -7.30
N GLY A 125 2.43 12.19 -6.71
CA GLY A 125 1.71 12.89 -5.64
C GLY A 125 2.30 12.73 -4.24
N GLU A 126 3.40 11.99 -4.11
CA GLU A 126 4.18 11.89 -2.87
C GLU A 126 5.05 13.11 -2.65
N MET A 127 5.38 13.37 -1.40
CA MET A 127 6.48 14.24 -1.02
C MET A 127 7.65 13.38 -0.54
N ALA A 128 8.77 13.46 -1.25
CA ALA A 128 10.02 12.83 -0.83
C ALA A 128 10.81 13.79 0.05
N LEU A 129 11.02 13.42 1.32
CA LEU A 129 11.88 14.11 2.27
C LEU A 129 13.20 13.35 2.39
N PHE A 130 14.30 14.00 2.01
CA PHE A 130 15.65 13.56 2.34
C PHE A 130 16.08 14.30 3.61
N SER A 131 16.34 13.58 4.69
CA SER A 131 16.79 14.18 5.95
C SER A 131 18.09 13.58 6.44
N THR A 132 18.86 14.39 7.16
CA THR A 132 19.99 13.93 7.98
C THR A 132 19.79 14.38 9.41
N GLU A 133 20.09 13.47 10.34
CA GLU A 133 19.89 13.65 11.78
C GLU A 133 21.16 14.20 12.40
N ARG A 134 21.10 15.36 13.04
CA ARG A 134 22.28 16.03 13.60
C ARG A 134 22.54 15.58 15.02
N TRP A 135 23.81 15.32 15.35
CA TRP A 135 24.22 15.08 16.72
C TRP A 135 23.91 16.29 17.59
N ARG A 136 23.47 16.09 18.83
CA ARG A 136 23.12 17.17 19.77
C ARG A 136 24.31 18.08 20.12
N HIS A 137 25.53 17.56 20.09
CA HIS A 137 26.74 18.35 20.33
C HIS A 137 27.20 19.14 19.09
N ASN A 138 26.53 18.95 17.94
CA ASN A 138 26.79 19.61 16.67
C ASN A 138 25.48 19.75 15.86
N ASP A 139 24.43 20.24 16.55
CA ASP A 139 23.06 20.21 16.04
C ASP A 139 22.88 21.15 14.85
N ARG A 140 23.41 22.37 14.97
CA ARG A 140 23.40 23.36 13.90
C ARG A 140 24.47 23.01 12.85
N PRO A 141 24.11 22.85 11.57
CA PRO A 141 25.07 22.50 10.54
C PRO A 141 26.04 23.65 10.25
N SER A 142 27.29 23.31 9.94
CA SER A 142 28.25 24.29 9.43
C SER A 142 27.87 24.73 8.01
N GLY A 143 28.37 25.89 7.58
CA GLY A 143 28.17 26.34 6.19
C GLY A 143 28.77 25.35 5.17
N GLU A 144 29.82 24.64 5.53
CA GLU A 144 30.46 23.62 4.71
C GLU A 144 29.59 22.35 4.58
N ASP A 145 28.98 21.91 5.68
CA ASP A 145 28.03 20.77 5.66
C ASP A 145 26.81 21.11 4.79
N MET A 146 26.27 22.33 4.93
CA MET A 146 25.18 22.80 4.08
C MET A 146 25.58 22.87 2.61
N ALA A 147 26.80 23.34 2.30
CA ALA A 147 27.29 23.38 0.92
C ALA A 147 27.40 21.97 0.30
N ARG A 148 27.90 20.99 1.06
CA ARG A 148 27.97 19.58 0.62
C ARG A 148 26.60 18.99 0.34
N LEU A 149 25.64 19.18 1.25
CA LEU A 149 24.25 18.71 1.06
C LEU A 149 23.57 19.40 -0.11
N ASN A 150 23.74 20.71 -0.25
CA ASN A 150 23.17 21.49 -1.35
C ASN A 150 23.75 21.09 -2.71
N ALA A 151 25.01 20.69 -2.79
CA ALA A 151 25.60 20.14 -4.01
C ALA A 151 24.92 18.81 -4.43
N LEU A 152 24.50 17.97 -3.47
CA LEU A 152 23.84 16.68 -3.72
C LEU A 152 22.34 16.80 -3.99
N ARG A 153 21.67 17.82 -3.44
CA ARG A 153 20.22 18.05 -3.58
C ARG A 153 19.68 17.89 -5.00
N PRO A 154 20.22 18.54 -6.05
CA PRO A 154 19.68 18.39 -7.41
C PRO A 154 19.78 16.95 -7.93
N HIS A 155 20.77 16.18 -7.47
CA HIS A 155 20.92 14.77 -7.84
C HIS A 155 19.88 13.90 -7.13
N LEU A 156 19.66 14.12 -5.83
CA LEU A 156 18.62 13.45 -5.04
C LEU A 156 17.22 13.71 -5.62
N ALA A 157 16.91 14.97 -5.95
CA ALA A 157 15.64 15.36 -6.56
C ALA A 157 15.42 14.68 -7.92
N ARG A 158 16.43 14.67 -8.80
CA ARG A 158 16.36 13.98 -10.10
C ARG A 158 16.23 12.47 -9.95
N ALA A 159 16.99 11.85 -9.04
CA ALA A 159 16.93 10.43 -8.77
C ALA A 159 15.55 10.00 -8.24
N GLY A 160 14.98 10.74 -7.29
CA GLY A 160 13.61 10.52 -6.80
C GLY A 160 12.57 10.65 -7.91
N LEU A 161 12.67 11.67 -8.76
CA LEU A 161 11.79 11.85 -9.92
C LEU A 161 11.87 10.66 -10.89
N VAL A 162 13.09 10.20 -11.22
CA VAL A 162 13.32 9.05 -12.10
C VAL A 162 12.77 7.77 -11.46
N ALA A 163 13.04 7.52 -10.18
CA ALA A 163 12.54 6.36 -9.44
C ALA A 163 11.00 6.32 -9.42
N SER A 164 10.34 7.46 -9.15
CA SER A 164 8.88 7.61 -9.21
C SER A 164 8.32 7.27 -10.60
N ARG A 165 8.93 7.78 -11.67
CA ARG A 165 8.51 7.49 -13.05
C ARG A 165 8.71 6.01 -13.42
N LEU A 166 9.86 5.43 -13.07
CA LEU A 166 10.12 4.01 -13.30
C LEU A 166 9.13 3.12 -12.53
N GLY A 167 8.76 3.51 -11.31
CA GLY A 167 7.68 2.90 -10.56
C GLY A 167 6.39 2.85 -11.38
N LEU A 168 5.94 4.00 -11.88
CA LEU A 168 4.70 4.11 -12.67
C LEU A 168 4.76 3.25 -13.95
N GLU A 169 5.88 3.23 -14.66
CA GLU A 169 6.03 2.40 -15.86
C GLU A 169 5.99 0.90 -15.54
N ARG A 170 6.56 0.46 -14.41
CA ARG A 170 6.40 -0.93 -13.95
C ARG A 170 4.93 -1.25 -13.64
N ALA A 171 4.19 -0.33 -13.02
CA ALA A 171 2.76 -0.50 -12.76
C ALA A 171 1.95 -0.62 -14.07
N ARG A 172 2.29 0.17 -15.09
CA ARG A 172 1.73 0.02 -16.45
C ARG A 172 2.04 -1.36 -17.04
N GLY A 173 3.29 -1.81 -16.94
CA GLY A 173 3.69 -3.14 -17.40
C GLY A 173 2.88 -4.27 -16.74
N THR A 174 2.66 -4.20 -15.42
CA THR A 174 1.83 -5.17 -14.68
C THR A 174 0.40 -5.22 -15.22
N VAL A 175 -0.23 -4.07 -15.40
CA VAL A 175 -1.63 -3.96 -15.84
C VAL A 175 -1.78 -4.35 -17.33
N SER A 176 -0.78 -4.06 -18.16
CA SER A 176 -0.72 -4.51 -19.56
C SER A 176 -0.55 -6.04 -19.67
N ALA A 177 0.22 -6.66 -18.77
CA ALA A 177 0.31 -8.11 -18.70
C ALA A 177 -1.05 -8.75 -18.33
N MET A 178 -1.80 -8.15 -17.40
CA MET A 178 -3.17 -8.59 -17.07
C MET A 178 -4.12 -8.45 -18.26
N GLU A 179 -4.02 -7.35 -19.01
CA GLU A 179 -4.80 -7.12 -20.22
C GLU A 179 -4.56 -8.21 -21.26
N THR A 180 -3.30 -8.60 -21.47
CA THR A 180 -2.92 -9.69 -22.40
C THR A 180 -3.54 -11.03 -21.99
N MET A 181 -3.75 -11.25 -20.69
CA MET A 181 -4.45 -12.42 -20.14
C MET A 181 -5.98 -12.29 -20.14
N GLY A 182 -6.53 -11.18 -20.67
CA GLY A 182 -7.96 -10.93 -20.71
C GLY A 182 -8.57 -10.50 -19.37
N LEU A 183 -7.74 -10.02 -18.42
CA LEU A 183 -8.19 -9.65 -17.08
C LEU A 183 -8.30 -8.12 -16.92
N PRO A 184 -9.49 -7.59 -16.58
CA PRO A 184 -9.64 -6.24 -16.06
C PRO A 184 -8.76 -6.04 -14.83
N ALA A 185 -7.89 -5.04 -14.85
CA ALA A 185 -6.95 -4.81 -13.77
C ALA A 185 -6.61 -3.33 -13.58
N ALA A 186 -6.27 -2.98 -12.34
CA ALA A 186 -5.72 -1.69 -11.97
C ALA A 186 -4.66 -1.83 -10.89
N VAL A 187 -3.68 -0.94 -10.90
CA VAL A 187 -2.75 -0.73 -9.80
C VAL A 187 -3.22 0.47 -8.99
N LEU A 188 -3.40 0.24 -7.70
CA LEU A 188 -3.87 1.22 -6.73
C LEU A 188 -2.73 1.62 -5.79
N SER A 189 -2.77 2.86 -5.33
CA SER A 189 -2.02 3.28 -4.13
C SER A 189 -2.62 2.65 -2.88
N SER A 190 -1.88 2.72 -1.77
CA SER A 190 -2.34 2.41 -0.41
C SER A 190 -3.60 3.18 0.00
N ALA A 191 -3.84 4.38 -0.55
CA ALA A 191 -5.08 5.15 -0.32
C ALA A 191 -6.30 4.66 -1.14
N GLY A 192 -6.14 3.63 -1.99
CA GLY A 192 -7.15 3.21 -2.96
C GLY A 192 -7.26 4.10 -4.21
N ARG A 193 -6.36 5.09 -4.37
CA ARG A 193 -6.26 5.89 -5.61
C ARG A 193 -5.81 5.02 -6.77
N VAL A 194 -6.49 5.12 -7.91
CA VAL A 194 -6.09 4.44 -9.16
C VAL A 194 -4.87 5.14 -9.73
N LEU A 195 -3.76 4.41 -9.89
CA LEU A 195 -2.54 4.92 -10.51
C LEU A 195 -2.52 4.59 -12.01
N VAL A 196 -2.89 3.36 -12.36
CA VAL A 196 -3.03 2.87 -13.73
C VAL A 196 -4.16 1.84 -13.77
N ALA A 197 -4.97 1.84 -14.82
CA ALA A 197 -5.95 0.80 -15.16
C ALA A 197 -5.77 0.37 -16.62
N ASN A 198 -6.19 -0.86 -16.96
CA ASN A 198 -6.25 -1.29 -18.36
C ASN A 198 -7.62 -0.98 -18.98
N PRO A 199 -7.71 -0.93 -20.32
CA PRO A 199 -8.97 -0.68 -21.02
C PRO A 199 -10.09 -1.66 -20.65
N LEU A 200 -9.76 -2.91 -20.33
CA LEU A 200 -10.75 -3.92 -19.90
C LEU A 200 -11.48 -3.51 -18.61
N LEU A 201 -10.77 -2.89 -17.67
CA LEU A 201 -11.37 -2.36 -16.45
C LEU A 201 -12.15 -1.08 -16.71
N GLU A 202 -11.59 -0.18 -17.52
CA GLU A 202 -12.23 1.09 -17.89
C GLU A 202 -13.54 0.85 -18.67
N ALA A 203 -13.64 -0.26 -19.39
CA ALA A 203 -14.86 -0.72 -20.06
C ALA A 203 -15.96 -1.24 -19.11
N MET A 204 -15.73 -1.25 -17.79
CA MET A 204 -16.70 -1.69 -16.77
C MET A 204 -17.17 -0.56 -15.82
N PRO A 205 -17.63 0.60 -16.32
CA PRO A 205 -17.96 1.77 -15.49
C PRO A 205 -19.19 1.57 -14.59
N ALA A 206 -20.04 0.58 -14.90
CA ALA A 206 -21.15 0.21 -14.03
C ALA A 206 -20.68 -0.40 -12.69
N ILE A 207 -19.52 -1.09 -12.73
CA ILE A 207 -18.92 -1.81 -11.59
C ILE A 207 -17.87 -0.95 -10.91
N PHE A 208 -16.88 -0.46 -11.66
CA PHE A 208 -15.77 0.31 -11.12
C PHE A 208 -16.01 1.79 -11.41
N ARG A 209 -16.28 2.56 -10.35
CA ARG A 209 -16.60 3.98 -10.49
C ARG A 209 -15.50 4.84 -9.88
N PRO A 210 -15.22 6.01 -10.47
CA PRO A 210 -14.35 6.99 -9.83
C PRO A 210 -15.02 7.54 -8.57
N ALA A 211 -14.22 7.73 -7.53
CA ALA A 211 -14.59 8.36 -6.29
C ALA A 211 -13.69 9.59 -6.04
N ALA A 212 -13.99 10.34 -4.97
CA ALA A 212 -13.23 11.54 -4.61
C ALA A 212 -11.72 11.24 -4.48
N LEU A 213 -10.88 12.24 -4.80
CA LEU A 213 -9.42 12.16 -4.72
C LEU A 213 -8.81 11.04 -5.60
N GLY A 214 -9.47 10.68 -6.71
CA GLY A 214 -9.00 9.67 -7.67
C GLY A 214 -9.07 8.24 -7.14
N ARG A 215 -9.84 8.00 -6.07
CA ARG A 215 -10.10 6.66 -5.54
C ARG A 215 -11.05 5.87 -6.44
N MET A 216 -11.06 4.56 -6.25
CA MET A 216 -12.06 3.68 -6.86
C MET A 216 -13.13 3.30 -5.83
N MET A 217 -14.37 3.19 -6.30
CA MET A 217 -15.47 2.54 -5.57
C MET A 217 -16.08 1.43 -6.42
N ILE A 218 -16.69 0.46 -5.74
CA ILE A 218 -17.48 -0.60 -6.37
C ILE A 218 -18.96 -0.16 -6.40
N GLY A 219 -19.64 -0.40 -7.52
CA GLY A 219 -21.04 0.01 -7.69
C GLY A 219 -22.03 -0.74 -6.79
N ASP A 220 -21.66 -1.93 -6.31
CA ASP A 220 -22.41 -2.70 -5.32
C ASP A 220 -21.98 -2.28 -3.90
N SER A 221 -22.94 -1.89 -3.06
CA SER A 221 -22.65 -1.29 -1.75
C SER A 221 -22.01 -2.27 -0.75
N ASP A 222 -22.38 -3.55 -0.81
CA ASP A 222 -21.84 -4.55 0.11
C ASP A 222 -20.42 -4.94 -0.32
N ALA A 223 -20.19 -5.08 -1.62
CA ALA A 223 -18.86 -5.29 -2.19
C ALA A 223 -17.94 -4.08 -2.00
N ASP A 224 -18.45 -2.85 -2.12
CA ASP A 224 -17.67 -1.63 -1.89
C ASP A 224 -17.24 -1.51 -0.43
N LEU A 225 -18.13 -1.80 0.52
CA LEU A 225 -17.76 -1.79 1.94
C LEU A 225 -16.62 -2.77 2.24
N LEU A 226 -16.64 -3.96 1.61
CA LEU A 226 -15.55 -4.93 1.71
C LEU A 226 -14.29 -4.44 1.03
N PHE A 227 -14.41 -3.85 -0.16
CA PHE A 227 -13.29 -3.28 -0.92
C PHE A 227 -12.57 -2.19 -0.13
N GLN A 228 -13.30 -1.20 0.39
CA GLN A 228 -12.72 -0.12 1.19
C GLN A 228 -12.06 -0.65 2.47
N LYS A 229 -12.66 -1.66 3.13
CA LYS A 229 -12.06 -2.32 4.30
C LYS A 229 -10.76 -3.05 3.94
N CYS A 230 -10.73 -3.78 2.83
CA CYS A 230 -9.54 -4.52 2.40
C CYS A 230 -8.40 -3.58 2.00
N VAL A 231 -8.71 -2.53 1.22
CA VAL A 231 -7.74 -1.49 0.86
C VAL A 231 -7.18 -0.83 2.12
N GLY A 232 -8.03 -0.42 3.07
CA GLY A 232 -7.60 0.18 4.33
C GLY A 232 -6.78 -0.77 5.22
N ALA A 233 -7.10 -2.07 5.22
CA ALA A 233 -6.37 -3.06 6.01
C ALA A 233 -5.01 -3.43 5.41
N MET A 234 -4.79 -3.25 4.10
CA MET A 234 -3.47 -3.41 3.47
C MET A 234 -2.48 -2.28 3.82
N VAL A 235 -2.98 -1.19 4.40
CA VAL A 235 -2.18 -0.03 4.84
C VAL A 235 -1.65 -0.20 6.25
N GLY A 236 -2.39 -0.88 7.14
CA GLY A 236 -1.88 -1.30 8.42
C GLY A 236 -1.24 -2.68 8.29
N HIS A 237 -0.24 -3.02 9.09
CA HIS A 237 0.27 -4.39 9.20
C HIS A 237 -0.75 -5.38 9.81
N GLY A 238 -2.04 -5.20 9.55
CA GLY A 238 -3.12 -6.03 10.04
C GLY A 238 -3.29 -7.29 9.20
N GLU A 239 -3.46 -8.43 9.86
CA GLU A 239 -3.86 -9.68 9.22
C GLU A 239 -5.32 -9.59 8.75
N PHE A 240 -5.56 -9.03 7.56
CA PHE A 240 -6.84 -9.21 6.90
C PHE A 240 -6.79 -10.40 5.94
N SER A 241 -7.59 -11.42 6.27
CA SER A 241 -7.65 -12.71 5.57
C SER A 241 -8.42 -12.66 4.24
N VAL A 242 -9.21 -11.61 3.97
CA VAL A 242 -10.06 -11.52 2.77
C VAL A 242 -9.35 -10.70 1.71
N ARG A 243 -9.02 -11.33 0.58
CA ARG A 243 -8.39 -10.71 -0.58
C ARG A 243 -9.23 -10.83 -1.84
N SER A 244 -10.37 -11.50 -1.75
CA SER A 244 -11.27 -11.73 -2.88
C SER A 244 -12.68 -11.30 -2.54
N ILE A 245 -13.24 -10.42 -3.36
CA ILE A 245 -14.54 -9.78 -3.14
C ILE A 245 -15.48 -10.21 -4.27
N PRO A 246 -16.44 -11.10 -3.98
CA PRO A 246 -17.42 -11.48 -4.96
C PRO A 246 -18.40 -10.35 -5.27
N LEU A 247 -18.76 -10.22 -6.54
CA LEU A 247 -19.93 -9.52 -7.00
C LEU A 247 -20.92 -10.53 -7.58
N GLN A 248 -22.14 -10.48 -7.07
CA GLN A 248 -23.25 -11.28 -7.57
C GLN A 248 -23.57 -10.93 -9.02
N ALA A 249 -24.16 -11.88 -9.74
CA ALA A 249 -24.77 -11.60 -11.04
C ALA A 249 -25.91 -10.58 -10.90
N GLN A 250 -26.03 -9.69 -11.87
CA GLN A 250 -27.15 -8.76 -12.01
C GLN A 250 -27.61 -8.76 -13.48
N GLU A 251 -28.77 -8.18 -13.77
CA GLU A 251 -29.31 -8.14 -15.13
C GLU A 251 -28.30 -7.47 -16.08
N GLY A 252 -27.80 -8.22 -17.08
CA GLY A 252 -26.75 -7.77 -18.01
C GLY A 252 -25.31 -7.83 -17.48
N ARG A 253 -25.06 -8.36 -16.27
CA ARG A 253 -23.73 -8.47 -15.66
C ARG A 253 -23.47 -9.89 -15.11
N PRO A 254 -22.46 -10.63 -15.59
CA PRO A 254 -22.09 -11.92 -15.02
C PRO A 254 -21.63 -11.75 -13.55
N PRO A 255 -21.54 -12.82 -12.76
CA PRO A 255 -20.86 -12.75 -11.47
C PRO A 255 -19.35 -12.51 -11.68
N LEU A 256 -18.74 -11.67 -10.83
CA LEU A 256 -17.30 -11.38 -10.87
C LEU A 256 -16.68 -11.65 -9.50
N ILE A 257 -15.37 -11.90 -9.47
CA ILE A 257 -14.57 -11.82 -8.24
C ILE A 257 -13.49 -10.76 -8.44
N ILE A 258 -13.41 -9.81 -7.53
CA ILE A 258 -12.33 -8.82 -7.47
C ILE A 258 -11.26 -9.36 -6.53
N HIS A 259 -10.05 -9.56 -7.03
CA HIS A 259 -8.89 -9.96 -6.26
C HIS A 259 -8.01 -8.75 -5.96
N LEU A 260 -7.60 -8.61 -4.70
CA LEU A 260 -6.66 -7.60 -4.22
C LEU A 260 -5.36 -8.29 -3.80
N LEU A 261 -4.29 -8.03 -4.52
CA LEU A 261 -2.96 -8.57 -4.25
C LEU A 261 -2.05 -7.43 -3.80
N PRO A 262 -1.44 -7.51 -2.62
CA PRO A 262 -0.52 -6.48 -2.22
C PRO A 262 0.80 -6.60 -2.99
N LEU A 263 1.27 -5.49 -3.53
CA LEU A 263 2.54 -5.36 -4.22
C LEU A 263 3.63 -5.03 -3.18
N HIS A 264 3.79 -5.86 -2.16
CA HIS A 264 4.91 -5.73 -1.22
C HIS A 264 6.19 -6.07 -1.96
N ARG A 265 6.99 -5.05 -2.27
CA ARG A 265 8.35 -5.22 -2.78
C ARG A 265 9.34 -5.25 -1.61
N SER A 266 10.62 -5.42 -1.94
CA SER A 266 11.73 -5.18 -1.03
C SER A 266 11.46 -3.94 -0.17
N ALA A 267 11.81 -3.97 1.13
CA ALA A 267 11.63 -2.84 2.04
C ALA A 267 12.30 -1.55 1.52
N HIS A 268 13.25 -1.70 0.60
CA HIS A 268 13.99 -0.61 -0.02
C HIS A 268 13.33 -0.04 -1.30
N ASP A 269 12.29 -0.66 -1.87
CA ASP A 269 11.59 -0.12 -3.05
C ASP A 269 10.35 0.70 -2.65
N ILE A 270 10.61 1.87 -2.07
CA ILE A 270 9.57 2.80 -1.63
C ILE A 270 8.88 3.53 -2.81
N PHE A 271 9.52 3.56 -4.00
CA PHE A 271 8.99 4.14 -5.25
C PHE A 271 8.33 3.10 -6.17
N SER A 272 7.70 2.07 -5.61
CA SER A 272 7.20 0.87 -6.32
C SER A 272 6.22 1.14 -7.47
N GLY A 273 5.63 2.34 -7.56
CA GLY A 273 4.62 2.70 -8.57
C GLY A 273 3.20 2.24 -8.24
N GLY A 274 3.01 1.62 -7.08
CA GLY A 274 1.73 1.14 -6.59
C GLY A 274 1.87 0.15 -5.44
N ASP A 275 0.77 -0.05 -4.73
CA ASP A 275 0.73 -0.78 -3.47
C ASP A 275 -0.18 -2.01 -3.56
N ILE A 276 -1.22 -1.94 -4.40
CA ILE A 276 -2.22 -3.00 -4.55
C ILE A 276 -2.45 -3.24 -6.03
N LEU A 277 -2.33 -4.48 -6.48
CA LEU A 277 -2.85 -4.93 -7.76
C LEU A 277 -4.28 -5.41 -7.54
N MET A 278 -5.23 -4.79 -8.23
CA MET A 278 -6.58 -5.28 -8.34
C MET A 278 -6.77 -5.94 -9.70
N ALA A 279 -7.34 -7.14 -9.71
CA ALA A 279 -7.76 -7.84 -10.92
C ALA A 279 -9.17 -8.38 -10.73
N ALA A 280 -9.99 -8.36 -11.78
CA ALA A 280 -11.33 -8.91 -11.75
C ALA A 280 -11.43 -10.14 -12.65
N THR A 281 -12.06 -11.19 -12.16
CA THR A 281 -12.34 -12.42 -12.93
C THR A 281 -13.84 -12.56 -13.09
N ALA A 282 -14.31 -12.60 -14.35
CA ALA A 282 -15.69 -12.98 -14.61
C ALA A 282 -15.84 -14.48 -14.43
N LEU A 283 -16.87 -14.89 -13.70
CA LEU A 283 -17.18 -16.30 -13.57
C LEU A 283 -18.22 -16.68 -14.63
N SER A 284 -17.94 -17.75 -15.38
CA SER A 284 -18.91 -18.30 -16.32
C SER A 284 -19.97 -19.07 -15.55
N ALA A 285 -21.25 -18.78 -15.83
CA ALA A 285 -22.37 -19.51 -15.26
C ALA A 285 -22.38 -20.95 -15.79
N SER A 286 -21.68 -21.84 -15.09
CA SER A 286 -21.72 -23.28 -15.31
C SER A 286 -22.54 -23.90 -14.19
N SER A 287 -23.36 -24.91 -14.51
CA SER A 287 -24.19 -25.62 -13.54
C SER A 287 -23.39 -26.52 -12.58
N MET A 288 -22.05 -26.51 -12.64
CA MET A 288 -21.21 -27.35 -11.80
C MET A 288 -21.01 -26.74 -10.42
N VAL A 289 -21.03 -27.63 -9.42
CA VAL A 289 -20.73 -27.29 -8.04
C VAL A 289 -19.22 -27.01 -7.92
N PRO A 290 -18.81 -25.86 -7.36
CA PRO A 290 -17.40 -25.56 -7.20
C PRO A 290 -16.73 -26.56 -6.25
N SER A 291 -15.56 -27.06 -6.65
CA SER A 291 -14.76 -27.91 -5.77
C SER A 291 -14.35 -27.12 -4.51
N PRO A 292 -14.30 -27.74 -3.32
CA PRO A 292 -13.83 -27.06 -2.11
C PRO A 292 -12.46 -26.41 -2.27
N THR A 293 -11.55 -27.03 -3.03
CA THR A 293 -10.21 -26.48 -3.31
C THR A 293 -10.28 -25.15 -4.07
N LEU A 294 -11.18 -25.04 -5.05
CA LEU A 294 -11.41 -23.80 -5.79
C LEU A 294 -11.97 -22.70 -4.88
N LEU A 295 -12.90 -23.05 -3.98
CA LEU A 295 -13.49 -22.09 -3.04
C LEU A 295 -12.51 -21.58 -1.99
N THR A 296 -11.59 -22.43 -1.53
CA THR A 296 -10.47 -22.02 -0.67
C THR A 296 -9.64 -20.93 -1.35
N GLY A 297 -9.27 -21.12 -2.61
CA GLY A 297 -8.43 -20.16 -3.35
C GLY A 297 -9.14 -18.88 -3.78
N LEU A 298 -10.43 -18.97 -4.11
CA LEU A 298 -11.20 -17.82 -4.63
C LEU A 298 -11.82 -16.93 -3.55
N PHE A 299 -12.04 -17.43 -2.34
CA PHE A 299 -12.72 -16.70 -1.28
C PHE A 299 -11.97 -16.75 0.06
N ASP A 300 -10.71 -17.20 0.05
CA ASP A 300 -9.87 -17.36 1.23
C ASP A 300 -10.56 -18.21 2.34
N LEU A 301 -11.40 -19.17 1.94
CA LEU A 301 -12.08 -20.07 2.87
C LEU A 301 -11.09 -21.08 3.44
N THR A 302 -11.21 -21.40 4.71
CA THR A 302 -10.50 -22.57 5.26
C THR A 302 -11.04 -23.86 4.62
N PRO A 303 -10.28 -24.97 4.63
CA PRO A 303 -10.78 -26.24 4.09
C PRO A 303 -12.12 -26.70 4.69
N ALA A 304 -12.38 -26.37 5.96
CA ALA A 304 -13.66 -26.68 6.62
C ALA A 304 -14.81 -25.78 6.12
N GLU A 305 -14.56 -24.48 5.99
CA GLU A 305 -15.51 -23.52 5.44
C GLU A 305 -15.86 -23.86 3.98
N ALA A 306 -14.87 -24.20 3.16
CA ALA A 306 -15.06 -24.57 1.75
C ALA A 306 -15.89 -25.84 1.57
N ARG A 307 -15.69 -26.86 2.44
CA ARG A 307 -16.52 -28.08 2.44
C ARG A 307 -17.97 -27.76 2.79
N LEU A 308 -18.19 -26.93 3.82
CA LEU A 308 -19.53 -26.51 4.21
C LEU A 308 -20.21 -25.71 3.09
N ALA A 309 -19.52 -24.72 2.50
CA ALA A 309 -20.03 -23.91 1.39
C ALA A 309 -20.39 -24.77 0.16
N SER A 310 -19.53 -25.72 -0.21
CA SER A 310 -19.78 -26.65 -1.31
C SER A 310 -21.02 -27.52 -1.05
N ALA A 311 -21.18 -28.09 0.15
CA ALA A 311 -22.37 -28.86 0.53
C ALA A 311 -23.66 -28.02 0.45
N LEU A 312 -23.63 -26.78 0.94
CA LEU A 312 -24.77 -25.87 0.86
C LEU A 312 -25.13 -25.51 -0.59
N SER A 313 -24.14 -25.36 -1.47
CA SER A 313 -24.35 -25.09 -2.90
C SER A 313 -25.01 -26.25 -3.65
N GLN A 314 -24.86 -27.48 -3.15
CA GLN A 314 -25.54 -28.69 -3.64
C GLN A 314 -27.00 -28.79 -3.16
N GLY A 315 -27.47 -27.84 -2.35
CA GLY A 315 -28.81 -27.86 -1.75
C GLY A 315 -28.92 -28.72 -0.49
N ILE A 316 -27.81 -29.19 0.07
CA ILE A 316 -27.80 -29.93 1.33
C ILE A 316 -28.16 -28.97 2.47
N ALA A 317 -29.10 -29.35 3.33
CA ALA A 317 -29.49 -28.53 4.47
C ALA A 317 -28.33 -28.38 5.46
N LEU A 318 -28.22 -27.23 6.12
CA LEU A 318 -27.12 -26.92 7.06
C LEU A 318 -26.94 -28.00 8.15
N LYS A 319 -28.06 -28.57 8.62
CA LYS A 319 -28.05 -29.64 9.64
C LYS A 319 -27.37 -30.91 9.12
N ASP A 320 -27.65 -31.28 7.87
CA ASP A 320 -27.12 -32.49 7.25
C ASP A 320 -25.67 -32.29 6.85
N ALA A 321 -25.31 -31.11 6.31
CA ALA A 321 -23.93 -30.75 6.02
C ALA A 321 -23.04 -30.74 7.29
N ALA A 322 -23.60 -30.31 8.43
CA ALA A 322 -22.92 -30.37 9.72
C ALA A 322 -22.67 -31.83 10.16
N ALA A 323 -23.67 -32.70 10.00
CA ALA A 323 -23.55 -34.12 10.30
C ALA A 323 -22.49 -34.82 9.44
N THR A 324 -22.50 -34.58 8.12
CA THR A 324 -21.49 -35.12 7.19
C THR A 324 -20.09 -34.64 7.52
N SER A 325 -19.96 -33.39 7.98
CA SER A 325 -18.67 -32.80 8.38
C SER A 325 -18.23 -33.15 9.81
N LYS A 326 -19.00 -33.97 10.53
CA LYS A 326 -18.80 -34.33 11.95
C LYS A 326 -18.63 -33.13 12.87
N ILE A 327 -19.38 -32.05 12.61
CA ILE A 327 -19.42 -30.84 13.45
C ILE A 327 -20.83 -30.62 14.01
N THR A 328 -20.92 -29.84 15.09
CA THR A 328 -22.23 -29.46 15.63
C THR A 328 -22.93 -28.44 14.72
N VAL A 329 -24.26 -28.40 14.75
CA VAL A 329 -25.04 -27.36 14.04
C VAL A 329 -24.65 -25.96 14.49
N LYS A 330 -24.27 -25.80 15.77
CA LYS A 330 -23.76 -24.53 16.31
C LYS A 330 -22.45 -24.12 15.61
N SER A 331 -21.49 -25.04 15.50
CA SER A 331 -20.22 -24.81 14.79
C SER A 331 -20.45 -24.50 13.30
N ALA A 332 -21.40 -25.20 12.66
CA ALA A 332 -21.77 -24.94 11.27
C ALA A 332 -22.35 -23.52 11.08
N ARG A 333 -23.16 -23.02 12.03
CA ARG A 333 -23.64 -21.62 12.01
C ARG A 333 -22.50 -20.62 12.14
N THR A 334 -21.55 -20.85 13.06
CA THR A 334 -20.36 -19.99 13.19
C THR A 334 -19.50 -20.00 11.93
N TYR A 335 -19.32 -21.15 11.28
CA TYR A 335 -18.62 -21.21 10.00
C TYR A 335 -19.40 -20.48 8.90
N LEU A 336 -20.73 -20.60 8.88
CA LEU A 336 -21.57 -19.89 7.92
C LEU A 336 -21.48 -18.37 8.07
N GLU A 337 -21.44 -17.86 9.30
CA GLU A 337 -21.21 -16.43 9.59
C GLU A 337 -19.84 -15.96 9.08
N ARG A 338 -18.79 -16.76 9.25
CA ARG A 338 -17.45 -16.46 8.71
C ARG A 338 -17.44 -16.51 7.18
N ILE A 339 -18.09 -17.49 6.58
CA ILE A 339 -18.24 -17.58 5.12
C ILE A 339 -18.92 -16.31 4.62
N PHE A 340 -20.05 -15.92 5.20
CA PHE A 340 -20.78 -14.70 4.85
C PHE A 340 -19.90 -13.45 4.93
N ALA A 341 -19.06 -13.33 5.96
CA ALA A 341 -18.12 -12.23 6.07
C ALA A 341 -17.05 -12.24 4.95
N LYS A 342 -16.53 -13.43 4.58
CA LYS A 342 -15.52 -13.60 3.52
C LYS A 342 -16.10 -13.44 2.12
N THR A 343 -17.35 -13.84 1.91
CA THR A 343 -18.04 -13.83 0.60
C THR A 343 -18.96 -12.63 0.43
N GLY A 344 -19.00 -11.69 1.38
CA GLY A 344 -19.88 -10.52 1.31
C GLY A 344 -21.36 -10.81 1.13
N THR A 345 -21.82 -11.99 1.54
CA THR A 345 -23.23 -12.38 1.49
C THR A 345 -23.86 -12.28 2.87
N ARG A 346 -25.17 -12.11 2.95
CA ARG A 346 -25.90 -12.03 4.22
C ARG A 346 -26.81 -13.23 4.48
N GLN A 347 -27.07 -14.04 3.46
CA GLN A 347 -28.00 -15.16 3.53
C GLN A 347 -27.51 -16.36 2.72
N GLN A 348 -27.95 -17.56 3.11
CA GLN A 348 -27.56 -18.82 2.45
C GLN A 348 -27.95 -18.82 0.97
N SER A 349 -29.12 -18.27 0.61
CA SER A 349 -29.56 -18.16 -0.79
C SER A 349 -28.61 -17.33 -1.65
N GLN A 350 -28.10 -16.22 -1.11
CA GLN A 350 -27.11 -15.36 -1.78
C GLN A 350 -25.77 -16.07 -1.93
N LEU A 351 -25.34 -16.81 -0.91
CA LEU A 351 -24.13 -17.65 -0.99
C LEU A 351 -24.28 -18.73 -2.06
N VAL A 352 -25.40 -19.45 -2.09
CA VAL A 352 -25.64 -20.49 -3.11
C VAL A 352 -25.67 -19.90 -4.52
N ALA A 353 -26.29 -18.73 -4.71
CA ALA A 353 -26.31 -18.03 -5.99
C ALA A 353 -24.89 -17.63 -6.45
N LEU A 354 -24.07 -17.13 -5.52
CA LEU A 354 -22.67 -16.80 -5.79
C LEU A 354 -21.88 -18.02 -6.24
N LEU A 355 -21.97 -19.10 -5.48
CA LEU A 355 -21.17 -20.31 -5.69
C LEU A 355 -21.54 -21.01 -6.99
N LYS A 356 -22.82 -21.00 -7.38
CA LYS A 356 -23.26 -21.51 -8.70
C LYS A 356 -22.73 -20.69 -9.88
N GLY A 357 -22.18 -19.50 -9.64
CA GLY A 357 -21.52 -18.72 -10.66
C GLY A 357 -20.08 -19.16 -10.94
N VAL A 358 -19.43 -19.93 -10.05
CA VAL A 358 -17.97 -20.14 -10.05
C VAL A 358 -17.55 -21.36 -10.89
N ASP A 359 -16.74 -21.15 -11.95
CA ASP A 359 -16.17 -22.22 -12.79
C ASP A 359 -14.62 -22.19 -12.86
N ARG A 360 -14.00 -23.27 -13.37
CA ARG A 360 -12.58 -23.32 -13.71
C ARG A 360 -12.25 -22.30 -14.80
N PHE A 361 -11.18 -21.56 -14.55
CA PHE A 361 -10.43 -20.79 -15.54
C PHE A 361 -10.20 -21.66 -16.79
N SER A 362 -10.85 -21.34 -17.91
CA SER A 362 -10.39 -21.79 -19.23
C SER A 362 -9.62 -20.63 -19.82
N ALA A 363 -8.29 -20.68 -19.75
CA ALA A 363 -7.45 -19.82 -20.55
C ALA A 363 -7.70 -20.16 -22.05
N PRO A 364 -7.75 -19.17 -22.95
CA PRO A 364 -7.89 -19.43 -24.39
C PRO A 364 -6.73 -20.23 -24.98
#